data_AF-A0A7X5D9A4-F1
#
_entry.id   AF-A0A7X5D9A4-F1
#
_cell.length_a   1.000
_cell.length_b   1.000
_cell.length_c   1.000
_cell.angle_alpha   90.00
_cell.angle_beta   90.00
_cell.angle_gamma   90.00
#
_symmetry.space_group_name_H-M   'P 1'
#
loop_
_entity.id
_entity.type
_entity.pdbx_description
1 polymer ?
#
loop_
_entity_poly.entity_id
_entity_poly.type
_entity_poly.pdbx_seq_one_letter_code
_entity_poly.pdbx_strand_id
1 'polypeptide(L)'
;MGNYKQAIHEIRTIVNKTVEEIEQKAMKRGYQAANVLTNEVKKILSGQRSGRIYKVKKTGGKSKKSGVVYTASAPGEPPAIRFGTLRTSFKRRSYSEKKGNELIIHAITESDLQVNGHLLGDLLENGTKRIAPRPYKQKTIDAALPKVTEIFSRSYKNSGG
;
A
#
# COMPACT_ATOMS: atom_id res chain seq x y z
N MET A 1 33.15 -38.52 22.33
CA MET A 1 32.16 -38.22 21.27
C MET A 1 30.89 -37.49 21.75
N GLY A 2 30.54 -37.47 23.04
CA GLY A 2 29.33 -36.79 23.54
C GLY A 2 29.36 -35.26 23.48
N ASN A 3 30.50 -34.65 23.79
CA ASN A 3 30.65 -33.18 23.88
C ASN A 3 30.49 -32.48 22.51
N TYR A 4 30.96 -33.10 21.42
CA TYR A 4 30.82 -32.57 20.06
C TYR A 4 29.38 -32.56 19.54
N LYS A 5 28.61 -33.63 19.83
CA LYS A 5 27.20 -33.72 19.42
C LYS A 5 26.35 -32.67 20.14
N GLN A 6 26.65 -32.41 21.42
CA GLN A 6 26.00 -31.38 22.20
C GLN A 6 26.30 -29.98 21.67
N ALA A 7 27.57 -29.67 21.39
CA ALA A 7 27.96 -28.39 20.81
C ALA A 7 27.28 -28.12 19.44
N ILE A 8 27.20 -29.12 18.56
CA ILE A 8 26.48 -28.98 17.28
C ILE A 8 24.99 -28.67 17.50
N HIS A 9 24.36 -29.35 18.46
CA HIS A 9 22.96 -29.14 18.76
C HIS A 9 22.70 -27.72 19.25
N GLU A 10 23.53 -27.21 20.17
CA GLU A 10 23.44 -25.84 20.68
C GLU A 10 23.61 -24.81 19.56
N ILE A 11 24.62 -25.00 18.68
CA ILE A 11 24.84 -24.12 17.52
C ILE A 11 23.61 -24.10 16.63
N ARG A 12 23.03 -25.26 16.30
CA ARG A 12 21.82 -25.34 15.46
C ARG A 12 20.64 -24.61 16.10
N THR A 13 20.45 -24.76 17.40
CA THR A 13 19.37 -24.07 18.13
C THR A 13 19.54 -22.55 18.09
N ILE A 14 20.76 -22.05 18.31
CA ILE A 14 21.05 -20.60 18.25
C ILE A 14 20.84 -20.07 16.83
N VAL A 15 21.32 -20.78 15.80
CA VAL A 15 21.15 -20.40 14.40
C VAL A 15 19.67 -20.35 14.02
N ASN A 16 18.90 -21.39 14.34
CA ASN A 16 17.47 -21.44 14.03
C ASN A 16 16.70 -20.30 14.70
N LYS A 17 16.97 -20.04 15.99
CA LYS A 17 16.36 -18.91 16.71
C LYS A 17 16.71 -17.56 16.08
N THR A 18 17.98 -17.38 15.69
CA THR A 18 18.44 -16.15 15.04
C THR A 18 17.75 -15.95 13.70
N VAL A 19 17.60 -17.02 12.91
CA VAL A 19 16.86 -17.00 11.64
C VAL A 19 15.42 -16.59 11.89
N GLU A 20 14.70 -17.26 12.80
CA GLU A 20 13.31 -16.94 13.15
C GLU A 20 13.13 -15.47 13.54
N GLU A 21 14.02 -14.91 14.37
CA GLU A 21 13.98 -13.50 14.76
C GLU A 21 14.15 -12.55 13.56
N ILE A 22 15.05 -12.89 12.62
CA ILE A 22 15.22 -12.16 11.37
C ILE A 22 13.96 -12.24 10.51
N GLU A 23 13.36 -13.43 10.37
CA GLU A 23 12.11 -13.62 9.62
C GLU A 23 10.98 -12.76 10.21
N GLN A 24 10.82 -12.76 11.54
CA GLN A 24 9.81 -11.95 12.22
C GLN A 24 10.04 -10.44 12.03
N LYS A 25 11.28 -9.98 12.08
CA LYS A 25 11.63 -8.58 11.78
C LYS A 25 11.31 -8.24 10.32
N ALA A 26 11.60 -9.15 9.39
CA ALA A 26 11.32 -8.96 7.97
C ALA A 26 9.81 -8.85 7.71
N MET A 27 9.00 -9.70 8.34
CA MET A 27 7.53 -9.63 8.27
C MET A 27 6.98 -8.31 8.84
N LYS A 28 7.50 -7.86 9.98
CA LYS A 28 7.12 -6.55 10.57
C LYS A 28 7.43 -5.39 9.61
N ARG A 29 8.57 -5.44 8.92
CA ARG A 29 8.94 -4.44 7.89
C ARG A 29 8.03 -4.50 6.67
N GLY A 30 7.66 -5.69 6.21
CA GLY A 30 6.68 -5.87 5.14
C GLY A 30 5.34 -5.20 5.45
N TYR A 31 4.85 -5.36 6.68
CA TYR A 31 3.65 -4.67 7.15
C TYR A 31 3.82 -3.16 7.16
N GLN A 32 4.94 -2.64 7.66
CA GLN A 32 5.24 -1.20 7.66
C GLN A 32 5.28 -0.63 6.24
N ALA A 33 5.92 -1.34 5.31
CA ALA A 33 6.00 -0.97 3.91
C ALA A 33 4.60 -0.94 3.26
N ALA A 34 3.77 -1.96 3.51
CA ALA A 34 2.39 -1.99 3.02
C ALA A 34 1.55 -0.83 3.58
N ASN A 35 1.77 -0.46 4.84
CA ASN A 35 1.13 0.70 5.46
C ASN A 35 1.55 2.02 4.79
N VAL A 36 2.85 2.19 4.51
CA VAL A 36 3.36 3.35 3.76
C VAL A 36 2.71 3.42 2.38
N LEU A 37 2.71 2.31 1.63
CA LEU A 37 2.09 2.25 0.29
C LEU A 37 0.62 2.68 0.33
N THR A 38 -0.19 2.11 1.24
CA THR A 38 -1.60 2.48 1.38
C THR A 38 -1.79 3.96 1.74
N ASN A 39 -0.94 4.50 2.61
CA ASN A 39 -1.02 5.90 2.99
C ASN A 39 -0.67 6.83 1.84
N GLU A 40 0.34 6.50 1.03
CA GLU A 40 0.69 7.29 -0.16
C GLU A 40 -0.41 7.24 -1.22
N VAL A 41 -1.04 6.08 -1.48
CA VAL A 41 -2.21 6.01 -2.37
C VAL A 41 -3.29 6.97 -1.86
N LYS A 42 -3.61 6.90 -0.56
CA LYS A 42 -4.66 7.74 0.04
C LYS A 42 -4.34 9.22 -0.04
N LYS A 43 -3.06 9.59 0.14
CA LYS A 43 -2.57 10.97 0.03
C LYS A 43 -2.71 11.48 -1.40
N ILE A 44 -2.23 10.72 -2.38
CA ILE A 44 -2.31 11.08 -3.80
C ILE A 44 -3.74 11.27 -4.24
N LEU A 45 -4.63 10.34 -3.87
CA LEU A 45 -6.06 10.46 -4.15
C LEU A 45 -6.69 11.68 -3.46
N SER A 46 -6.13 12.17 -2.36
CA SER A 46 -6.64 13.34 -1.62
C SER A 46 -6.14 14.69 -2.11
N GLY A 47 -5.25 14.72 -3.11
CA GLY A 47 -4.74 15.98 -3.65
C GLY A 47 -5.80 16.85 -4.33
N GLN A 48 -5.47 18.13 -4.53
CA GLN A 48 -6.27 19.05 -5.34
C GLN A 48 -6.26 18.66 -6.81
N ARG A 49 -7.26 19.14 -7.56
CA ARG A 49 -7.52 18.80 -8.96
C ARG A 49 -7.85 20.06 -9.76
N SER A 50 -7.58 20.03 -11.06
CA SER A 50 -7.74 21.20 -11.94
C SER A 50 -8.86 21.06 -12.97
N GLY A 51 -9.61 19.96 -12.95
CA GLY A 51 -10.67 19.71 -13.91
C GLY A 51 -11.93 20.56 -13.68
N ARG A 52 -13.00 20.17 -14.36
CA ARG A 52 -14.29 20.88 -14.32
C ARG A 52 -14.82 21.02 -12.88
N ILE A 53 -15.21 22.24 -12.53
CA ILE A 53 -15.93 22.55 -11.28
C ILE A 53 -17.43 22.38 -11.51
N TYR A 54 -18.11 21.69 -10.59
CA TYR A 54 -19.56 21.50 -10.64
C TYR A 54 -20.16 21.36 -9.24
N LYS A 55 -21.44 21.70 -9.10
CA LYS A 55 -22.19 21.62 -7.84
C LYS A 55 -23.02 20.34 -7.79
N VAL A 56 -22.86 19.53 -6.75
CA VAL A 56 -23.69 18.34 -6.54
C VAL A 56 -24.84 18.70 -5.62
N LYS A 57 -26.08 18.65 -6.13
CA LYS A 57 -27.29 18.91 -5.33
C LYS A 57 -27.44 17.86 -4.22
N LYS A 58 -28.11 18.24 -3.11
CA LYS A 58 -28.43 17.35 -1.97
C LYS A 58 -27.22 16.73 -1.25
N THR A 59 -26.03 17.34 -1.35
CA THR A 59 -24.82 16.90 -0.64
C THR A 59 -24.35 17.84 0.46
N GLY A 60 -24.90 19.05 0.58
CA GLY A 60 -24.67 19.91 1.74
C GLY A 60 -25.48 19.41 2.93
N GLY A 61 -24.86 19.35 4.11
CA GLY A 61 -25.34 18.66 5.32
C GLY A 61 -26.75 19.00 5.82
N LYS A 62 -26.89 19.57 7.02
CA LYS A 62 -28.22 19.77 7.68
C LYS A 62 -29.20 20.60 6.84
N SER A 63 -28.70 21.41 5.92
CA SER A 63 -29.49 22.04 4.85
C SER A 63 -29.24 21.31 3.52
N LYS A 64 -29.99 20.23 3.26
CA LYS A 64 -30.00 19.50 1.97
C LYS A 64 -30.40 20.39 0.77
N LYS A 65 -30.75 21.66 1.02
CA LYS A 65 -30.98 22.74 0.03
C LYS A 65 -29.66 23.29 -0.55
N SER A 66 -28.54 23.16 0.18
CA SER A 66 -27.22 23.55 -0.31
C SER A 66 -26.52 22.35 -0.98
N GLY A 67 -25.89 22.58 -2.14
CA GLY A 67 -25.06 21.58 -2.82
C GLY A 67 -23.59 21.88 -2.60
N VAL A 68 -22.75 20.85 -2.49
CA VAL A 68 -21.30 21.02 -2.36
C VAL A 68 -20.70 21.19 -3.75
N VAL A 69 -19.75 22.11 -3.88
CA VAL A 69 -18.97 22.35 -5.10
C VAL A 69 -17.79 21.37 -5.11
N TYR A 70 -17.61 20.66 -6.22
CA TYR A 70 -16.55 19.70 -6.43
C TYR A 70 -15.75 20.06 -7.68
N THR A 71 -14.45 19.77 -7.62
CA THR A 71 -13.55 19.86 -8.78
C THR A 71 -13.24 18.45 -9.25
N ALA A 72 -13.58 18.13 -10.51
CA ALA A 72 -13.18 16.88 -11.14
C ALA A 72 -11.66 16.88 -11.38
N SER A 73 -11.07 15.71 -11.59
CA SER A 73 -9.71 15.63 -12.12
C SER A 73 -9.69 16.12 -13.57
N ALA A 74 -8.53 16.55 -14.06
CA ALA A 74 -8.22 16.65 -15.49
C ALA A 74 -7.62 15.32 -16.01
N PRO A 75 -7.62 15.04 -17.33
CA PRO A 75 -6.87 13.90 -17.89
C PRO A 75 -5.41 13.90 -17.40
N GLY A 76 -4.87 12.74 -17.04
CA GLY A 76 -3.50 12.63 -16.50
C GLY A 76 -3.35 12.97 -15.00
N GLU A 77 -4.35 13.63 -14.39
CA GLU A 77 -4.39 13.81 -12.94
C GLU A 77 -4.95 12.57 -12.24
N PRO A 78 -4.51 12.28 -10.99
CA PRO A 78 -5.11 11.23 -10.18
C PRO A 78 -6.63 11.46 -10.00
N PRO A 79 -7.40 10.40 -9.69
CA PRO A 79 -8.83 10.51 -9.48
C PRO A 79 -9.21 11.57 -8.43
N ALA A 80 -10.26 12.33 -8.70
CA ALA A 80 -10.84 13.27 -7.73
C ALA A 80 -11.66 12.55 -6.65
N ILE A 81 -11.65 13.07 -5.44
CA ILE A 81 -12.51 12.59 -4.36
C ILE A 81 -13.87 13.26 -4.45
N ARG A 82 -14.88 12.50 -4.87
CA ARG A 82 -16.28 12.90 -4.68
C ARG A 82 -16.81 12.43 -3.32
N PHE A 83 -16.83 11.11 -3.10
CA PHE A 83 -17.28 10.50 -1.83
C PHE A 83 -16.18 9.74 -1.10
N GLY A 84 -14.99 9.66 -1.70
CA GLY A 84 -13.84 8.98 -1.11
C GLY A 84 -13.87 7.45 -1.19
N THR A 85 -14.90 6.85 -1.81
CA THR A 85 -15.10 5.39 -1.88
C THR A 85 -13.87 4.63 -2.38
N LEU A 86 -13.26 5.09 -3.48
CA LEU A 86 -12.02 4.49 -4.00
C LEU A 86 -10.88 4.62 -2.98
N ARG A 87 -10.66 5.81 -2.42
CA ARG A 87 -9.62 6.05 -1.41
C ARG A 87 -9.77 5.13 -0.19
N THR A 88 -10.99 4.97 0.31
CA THR A 88 -11.28 4.16 1.49
C THR A 88 -11.22 2.66 1.21
N SER A 89 -11.40 2.23 -0.04
CA SER A 89 -11.37 0.81 -0.43
C SER A 89 -9.97 0.19 -0.41
N PHE A 90 -8.89 0.99 -0.43
CA PHE A 90 -7.54 0.46 -0.39
C PHE A 90 -7.24 -0.20 0.96
N LYS A 91 -6.95 -1.50 0.88
CA LYS A 91 -6.51 -2.35 1.99
C LYS A 91 -5.01 -2.58 1.86
N ARG A 92 -4.34 -2.68 3.00
CA ARG A 92 -2.93 -3.10 3.09
C ARG A 92 -2.88 -4.60 3.34
N ARG A 93 -1.95 -5.28 2.68
CA ARG A 93 -1.66 -6.69 2.88
C ARG A 93 -0.16 -6.90 2.86
N SER A 94 0.34 -7.79 3.71
CA SER A 94 1.72 -8.26 3.62
C SER A 94 1.75 -9.74 3.96
N TYR A 95 2.57 -10.49 3.22
CA TYR A 95 2.80 -11.90 3.45
C TYR A 95 4.24 -12.25 3.09
N SER A 96 4.71 -13.38 3.59
CA SER A 96 6.00 -13.93 3.24
C SER A 96 5.83 -15.18 2.39
N GLU A 97 6.81 -15.43 1.53
CA GLU A 97 6.92 -16.62 0.70
C GLU A 97 8.34 -17.18 0.86
N LYS A 98 8.45 -18.49 1.11
CA LYS A 98 9.75 -19.17 1.15
C LYS A 98 10.01 -19.84 -0.18
N LYS A 99 11.10 -19.46 -0.85
CA LYS A 99 11.54 -20.05 -2.12
C LYS A 99 12.92 -20.67 -1.92
N GLY A 100 12.94 -21.96 -1.60
CA GLY A 100 14.17 -22.63 -1.19
C GLY A 100 14.72 -22.01 0.10
N ASN A 101 15.94 -21.46 0.02
CA ASN A 101 16.58 -20.79 1.15
C ASN A 101 16.30 -19.27 1.22
N GLU A 102 15.48 -18.74 0.31
CA GLU A 102 15.13 -17.32 0.27
C GLU A 102 13.80 -17.05 0.97
N LEU A 103 13.74 -15.99 1.78
CA LEU A 103 12.52 -15.43 2.32
C LEU A 103 12.16 -14.16 1.54
N ILE A 104 11.07 -14.22 0.78
CA ILE A 104 10.54 -13.07 0.03
C ILE A 104 9.41 -12.44 0.85
N ILE A 105 9.49 -11.13 1.08
CA ILE A 105 8.45 -10.37 1.76
C ILE A 105 7.68 -9.55 0.74
N HIS A 106 6.39 -9.83 0.63
CA HIS A 106 5.47 -9.09 -0.22
C HIS A 106 4.76 -8.01 0.60
N ALA A 107 4.78 -6.77 0.12
CA ALA A 107 4.08 -5.62 0.71
C ALA A 107 3.16 -5.01 -0.35
N ILE A 108 1.85 -5.06 -0.11
CA ILE A 108 0.82 -4.80 -1.11
C ILE A 108 -0.20 -3.80 -0.57
N THR A 109 -0.69 -2.94 -1.47
CA THR A 109 -1.96 -2.25 -1.27
C THR A 109 -2.86 -2.49 -2.47
N GLU A 110 -4.10 -2.89 -2.21
CA GLU A 110 -5.05 -3.28 -3.24
C GLU A 110 -6.45 -2.77 -2.91
N SER A 111 -7.26 -2.57 -3.96
CA SER A 111 -8.67 -2.22 -3.87
C SER A 111 -9.46 -3.23 -4.68
N ASP A 112 -10.48 -3.80 -4.05
CA ASP A 112 -11.45 -4.72 -4.64
C ASP A 112 -12.71 -3.99 -5.12
N LEU A 113 -12.69 -2.65 -5.16
CA LEU A 113 -13.86 -1.85 -5.52
C LEU A 113 -14.18 -2.01 -7.01
N GLN A 114 -15.34 -2.60 -7.29
CA GLN A 114 -15.80 -2.83 -8.65
C GLN A 114 -16.95 -1.91 -9.06
N VAL A 115 -17.01 -1.62 -10.35
CA VAL A 115 -18.16 -0.99 -11.02
C VAL A 115 -18.44 -1.79 -12.30
N ASN A 116 -19.65 -2.30 -12.44
CA ASN A 116 -20.08 -3.12 -13.58
C ASN A 116 -19.16 -4.33 -13.85
N GLY A 117 -18.70 -5.02 -12.79
CA GLY A 117 -17.83 -6.20 -12.90
C GLY A 117 -16.34 -5.90 -13.19
N HIS A 118 -15.95 -4.63 -13.24
CA HIS A 118 -14.56 -4.23 -13.48
C HIS A 118 -13.99 -3.47 -12.27
N LEU A 119 -12.70 -3.63 -12.00
CA LEU A 119 -12.00 -2.89 -10.95
C LEU A 119 -11.98 -1.39 -11.26
N LEU A 120 -12.56 -0.58 -10.38
CA LEU A 120 -12.64 0.87 -10.55
C LEU A 120 -11.25 1.50 -10.63
N GLY A 121 -10.30 1.00 -9.85
CA GLY A 121 -8.91 1.45 -9.89
C GLY A 121 -8.29 1.32 -11.28
N ASP A 122 -8.53 0.19 -11.96
CA ASP A 122 -7.98 -0.08 -13.29
C ASP A 122 -8.69 0.71 -14.39
N LEU A 123 -10.02 0.85 -14.29
CA LEU A 123 -10.78 1.70 -15.20
C LEU A 123 -10.33 3.16 -15.14
N LEU A 124 -9.93 3.64 -13.96
CA LEU A 124 -9.44 4.99 -13.78
C LEU A 124 -7.98 5.12 -14.18
N GLU A 125 -7.11 4.18 -13.82
CA GLU A 125 -5.70 4.18 -14.20
C GLU A 125 -5.54 4.22 -15.73
N ASN A 126 -6.26 3.34 -16.44
CA ASN A 126 -6.12 3.15 -17.88
C ASN A 126 -7.13 3.96 -18.70
N GLY A 127 -8.15 4.52 -18.06
CA GLY A 127 -9.28 5.13 -18.74
C GLY A 127 -10.22 4.12 -19.38
N THR A 128 -11.24 4.65 -20.06
CA THR A 128 -12.24 3.90 -20.83
C THR A 128 -12.57 4.66 -22.11
N LYS A 129 -13.40 4.10 -22.99
CA LYS A 129 -13.90 4.79 -24.20
C LYS A 129 -14.52 6.18 -23.92
N ARG A 130 -15.02 6.41 -22.70
CA ARG A 130 -15.70 7.66 -22.30
C ARG A 130 -14.95 8.47 -21.26
N ILE A 131 -13.87 7.93 -20.67
CA ILE A 131 -13.15 8.54 -19.55
C ILE A 131 -11.66 8.51 -19.87
N ALA A 132 -11.05 9.68 -20.02
CA ALA A 132 -9.60 9.77 -20.17
C ALA A 132 -8.87 9.24 -18.91
N PRO A 133 -7.67 8.64 -19.07
CA PRO A 133 -6.88 8.07 -17.98
C PRO A 133 -6.63 9.04 -16.83
N ARG A 134 -6.68 8.51 -15.60
CA ARG A 134 -6.45 9.17 -14.32
C ARG A 134 -5.35 8.43 -13.55
N PRO A 135 -4.12 8.41 -14.08
CA PRO A 135 -3.05 7.60 -13.53
C PRO A 135 -2.66 8.07 -12.13
N TYR A 136 -2.53 7.12 -11.21
CA TYR A 136 -2.15 7.34 -9.81
C TYR A 136 -1.21 6.26 -9.27
N LYS A 137 -1.12 5.08 -9.91
CA LYS A 137 -0.29 3.97 -9.42
C LYS A 137 1.20 4.31 -9.41
N GLN A 138 1.76 4.79 -10.52
CA GLN A 138 3.19 5.11 -10.57
C GLN A 138 3.56 6.23 -9.59
N LYS A 139 2.76 7.30 -9.53
CA LYS A 139 2.94 8.38 -8.55
C LYS A 139 2.96 7.87 -7.10
N THR A 140 2.17 6.83 -6.81
CA THR A 140 2.17 6.17 -5.50
C THR A 140 3.49 5.46 -5.26
N ILE A 141 3.94 4.68 -6.23
CA ILE A 141 5.21 3.96 -6.14
C ILE A 141 6.34 4.96 -5.90
N ASP A 142 6.43 6.01 -6.69
CA ASP A 142 7.50 7.02 -6.59
C ASP A 142 7.49 7.71 -5.21
N ALA A 143 6.30 8.03 -4.68
CA ALA A 143 6.16 8.66 -3.36
C ALA A 143 6.49 7.71 -2.20
N ALA A 144 6.17 6.41 -2.35
CA ALA A 144 6.36 5.42 -1.30
C ALA A 144 7.78 4.82 -1.30
N LEU A 145 8.41 4.70 -2.46
CA LEU A 145 9.69 4.04 -2.67
C LEU A 145 10.78 4.47 -1.68
N PRO A 146 11.10 5.76 -1.49
CA PRO A 146 12.17 6.15 -0.57
C PRO A 146 11.91 5.68 0.87
N LYS A 147 10.66 5.76 1.35
CA LYS A 147 10.26 5.33 2.69
C LYS A 147 10.28 3.81 2.84
N VAL A 148 9.84 3.10 1.82
CA VAL A 148 9.89 1.63 1.79
C VAL A 148 11.33 1.14 1.80
N THR A 149 12.20 1.74 0.98
CA THR A 149 13.64 1.44 0.96
C THR A 149 14.28 1.68 2.33
N GLU A 150 13.94 2.78 3.01
CA GLU A 150 14.41 3.07 4.36
C GLU A 150 13.96 2.01 5.39
N ILE A 151 12.72 1.53 5.29
CA ILE A 151 12.22 0.48 6.19
C ILE A 151 13.04 -0.81 6.03
N PHE A 152 13.33 -1.21 4.79
CA PHE A 152 14.06 -2.44 4.50
C PHE A 152 15.57 -2.33 4.69
N SER A 153 16.17 -1.14 4.60
CA SER A 153 17.61 -0.94 4.79
C SER A 153 18.09 -0.99 6.25
N ARG A 154 17.15 -0.96 7.22
CA ARG A 154 17.48 -1.04 8.65
C ARG A 154 18.26 -2.31 8.99
N SER A 155 19.15 -2.25 9.97
CA SER A 155 19.89 -3.44 10.42
C SER A 155 18.96 -4.51 11.01
N TYR A 156 19.17 -5.78 10.63
CA TYR A 156 18.47 -6.93 11.24
C TYR A 156 19.13 -7.40 12.54
N LYS A 157 20.31 -6.86 12.89
CA LYS A 157 21.06 -7.24 14.09
C LYS A 157 20.17 -7.17 15.33
N ASN A 158 20.38 -8.13 16.22
CA ASN A 158 19.76 -8.12 17.54
C ASN A 158 20.43 -7.03 18.38
N SER A 159 19.65 -6.18 19.04
CA SER A 159 20.12 -5.13 19.94
C SER A 159 20.63 -5.68 21.28
N GLY A 160 21.07 -6.94 21.31
CA GLY A 160 21.50 -7.65 22.51
C GLY A 160 22.55 -8.68 22.16
N GLY A 161 23.78 -8.20 21.98
CA GLY A 161 25.01 -8.96 21.81
C GLY A 161 26.17 -8.08 22.20
#